data_AF-A0A1B6GP38-F1
#
_entry.id   AF-A0A1B6GP38-F1
#
_cell.length_a   1.000
_cell.length_b   1.000
_cell.length_c   1.000
_cell.angle_alpha   90.00
_cell.angle_beta   90.00
_cell.angle_gamma   90.00
#
_symmetry.space_group_name_H-M   'P 1'
#
loop_
_entity.id
_entity.type
_entity.pdbx_description
1 polymer ?
#
loop_
_entity_poly.entity_id
_entity_poly.type
_entity_poly.pdbx_seq_one_letter_code
_entity_poly.pdbx_strand_id
1 'polypeptide(L)'
;VRLLEAPGSQPEAWTQSVDDHSQMLRLDEAVANMPDPFTARLVTFESEVEQFEPVLVNRSTLQAMEPSTVVVCRWPPPLRYQFYRNLLPELQISVCTSCNKVFHTDDLEMKILQHSYCPFCRTTPQTSADVLA
;
A
#
# COMPACT_ATOMS: atom_id res chain seq x y z
N VAL A 1 49.14 -1.58 -22.09
CA VAL A 1 48.12 -1.43 -21.03
C VAL A 1 46.77 -1.70 -21.67
N ARG A 2 46.13 -2.84 -21.37
CA ARG A 2 44.81 -3.19 -21.94
C ARG A 2 43.74 -2.47 -21.13
N LEU A 3 42.96 -1.61 -21.79
CA LEU A 3 41.76 -1.00 -21.24
C LEU A 3 40.70 -2.12 -21.09
N LEU A 4 40.16 -2.26 -19.88
CA LEU A 4 38.98 -3.10 -19.64
C LEU A 4 37.77 -2.31 -20.13
N GLU A 5 37.10 -2.81 -21.16
CA GLU A 5 35.82 -2.27 -21.62
C GLU A 5 34.74 -2.53 -20.54
N ALA A 6 33.99 -1.50 -20.18
CA ALA A 6 32.86 -1.61 -19.26
C ALA A 6 31.68 -2.33 -19.96
N PRO A 7 30.94 -3.21 -19.26
CA PRO A 7 29.79 -3.90 -19.84
C PRO A 7 28.66 -2.90 -20.13
N GLY A 8 27.89 -3.18 -21.19
CA GLY A 8 27.03 -2.24 -21.91
C GLY A 8 26.11 -1.38 -21.06
N SER A 9 26.07 -0.09 -21.40
CA SER A 9 25.19 0.90 -20.78
C SER A 9 23.73 0.57 -21.08
N GLN A 10 22.96 0.24 -20.05
CA GLN A 10 21.52 0.50 -20.08
C GLN A 10 21.30 2.01 -20.28
N PRO A 11 20.22 2.43 -20.98
CA PRO A 11 19.94 3.85 -21.15
C PRO A 11 19.75 4.50 -19.76
N GLU A 12 20.57 5.50 -19.48
CA GLU A 12 20.58 6.23 -18.22
C GLU A 12 19.22 6.93 -18.01
N ALA A 13 18.44 6.46 -17.04
CA ALA A 13 17.11 6.96 -16.71
C ALA A 13 17.15 8.19 -15.78
N TRP A 14 18.00 9.17 -16.10
CA TRP A 14 18.10 10.42 -15.36
C TRP A 14 18.30 11.59 -16.32
N THR A 15 17.62 12.70 -16.04
CA THR A 15 17.72 13.96 -16.79
C THR A 15 18.18 15.07 -15.85
N GLN A 16 19.15 15.87 -16.28
CA GLN A 16 19.68 16.99 -15.51
C GLN A 16 19.34 18.31 -16.21
N SER A 17 18.77 19.27 -15.49
CA SER A 17 18.59 20.65 -15.95
C SER A 17 19.41 21.60 -15.07
N VAL A 18 20.18 22.48 -15.70
CA VAL A 18 21.04 23.45 -15.02
C VAL A 18 20.69 24.85 -15.54
N ASP A 19 20.20 25.68 -14.64
CA ASP A 19 19.93 27.10 -14.85
C ASP A 19 20.92 27.94 -14.02
N ASP A 20 21.05 29.24 -14.32
CA ASP A 20 21.99 30.17 -13.65
C ASP A 20 21.85 30.22 -12.11
N HIS A 21 20.70 29.79 -11.57
CA HIS A 21 20.41 29.81 -10.14
C HIS A 21 20.01 28.45 -9.55
N SER A 22 19.97 27.37 -10.34
CA SER A 22 19.56 26.06 -9.85
C SER A 22 20.07 24.90 -10.69
N GLN A 23 20.39 23.79 -10.02
CA GLN A 23 20.65 22.50 -10.66
C GLN A 23 19.58 21.52 -10.19
N MET A 24 18.85 20.92 -11.14
CA MET A 24 17.84 19.92 -10.87
C MET A 24 18.22 18.61 -11.57
N LEU A 25 18.14 17.51 -10.81
CA LEU A 25 18.36 16.16 -11.30
C LEU A 25 17.05 15.39 -11.11
N ARG A 26 16.47 14.96 -12.22
CA ARG A 26 15.23 14.20 -12.29
C ARG A 26 15.58 12.75 -12.62
N LEU A 27 15.23 11.81 -11.74
CA LEU A 27 15.26 10.39 -12.08
C LEU A 27 13.93 10.09 -12.77
N ASP A 28 13.99 9.68 -14.04
CA ASP A 28 12.82 9.13 -14.70
C ASP A 28 12.71 7.67 -14.23
N GLU A 29 12.16 7.47 -13.02
CA GLU A 29 11.78 6.15 -12.56
C GLU A 29 10.74 5.61 -13.55
N ALA A 30 11.18 4.74 -14.44
CA ALA A 30 10.34 4.19 -15.48
C ALA A 30 9.22 3.37 -14.81
N VAL A 31 8.05 4.01 -14.64
CA VAL A 31 6.82 3.40 -14.12
C VAL A 31 6.49 2.09 -14.86
N ALA A 32 6.93 1.97 -16.12
CA ALA A 32 6.82 0.78 -16.96
C ALA A 32 7.55 -0.47 -16.43
N ASN A 33 8.59 -0.31 -15.62
CA ASN A 33 9.38 -1.42 -15.05
C ASN A 33 8.96 -1.80 -13.62
N MET A 34 7.93 -1.15 -13.07
CA MET A 34 7.49 -1.42 -11.71
C MET A 34 6.78 -2.77 -11.62
N PRO A 35 7.03 -3.56 -10.55
CA PRO A 35 6.54 -4.93 -10.44
C PRO A 35 5.01 -5.02 -10.31
N ASP A 36 4.34 -3.96 -9.86
CA ASP A 36 2.90 -3.95 -9.66
C ASP A 36 2.26 -2.54 -9.76
N PRO A 37 0.95 -2.45 -10.11
CA PRO A 37 0.27 -1.18 -10.36
C PRO A 37 0.07 -0.31 -9.10
N PHE A 38 0.15 -0.88 -7.90
CA PHE A 38 0.04 -0.09 -6.67
C PHE A 38 1.34 0.63 -6.37
N THR A 39 2.49 -0.02 -6.59
CA THR A 39 3.80 0.62 -6.41
C THR A 39 4.04 1.68 -7.50
N ALA A 40 3.60 1.43 -8.73
CA ALA A 40 3.56 2.46 -9.79
C ALA A 40 2.75 3.70 -9.39
N ARG A 41 1.57 3.49 -8.75
CA ARG A 41 0.74 4.60 -8.28
C ARG A 41 1.41 5.39 -7.16
N LEU A 42 2.13 4.73 -6.25
CA LEU A 42 2.82 5.38 -5.14
C LEU A 42 3.88 6.39 -5.64
N VAL A 43 4.71 5.99 -6.61
CA VAL A 43 5.73 6.86 -7.23
C VAL A 43 5.10 8.04 -7.97
N THR A 44 3.97 7.81 -8.65
CA THR A 44 3.29 8.86 -9.41
C THR A 44 2.50 9.83 -8.52
N PHE A 45 2.17 9.43 -7.29
CA PHE A 45 1.33 10.20 -6.37
C PHE A 45 1.97 11.52 -5.92
N GLU A 46 3.29 11.65 -6.00
CA GLU A 46 4.03 12.87 -5.66
C GLU A 46 3.74 14.04 -6.61
N SER A 47 3.08 13.78 -7.74
CA SER A 47 2.70 14.81 -8.73
C SER A 47 1.39 15.52 -8.35
N GLU A 48 1.37 16.34 -7.29
CA GLU A 48 0.32 17.35 -6.94
C GLU A 48 -1.14 17.05 -7.36
N VAL A 49 -1.62 15.81 -7.23
CA VAL A 49 -3.02 15.49 -7.52
C VAL A 49 -3.82 15.70 -6.23
N GLU A 50 -4.57 16.80 -6.13
CA GLU A 50 -5.43 17.08 -4.97
C GLU A 50 -6.53 16.03 -4.75
N GLN A 51 -6.79 15.16 -5.74
CA GLN A 51 -7.88 14.19 -5.72
C GLN A 51 -7.37 12.75 -5.70
N PHE A 52 -7.84 11.98 -4.72
CA PHE A 52 -7.60 10.55 -4.64
C PHE A 52 -8.26 9.82 -5.81
N GLU A 53 -7.49 9.02 -6.54
CA GLU A 53 -8.01 8.09 -7.54
C GLU A 53 -7.52 6.67 -7.19
N PRO A 54 -8.45 5.69 -7.08
CA PRO A 54 -8.12 4.33 -6.68
C PRO A 54 -7.41 3.56 -7.80
N VAL A 55 -6.51 2.65 -7.41
CA VAL A 55 -5.90 1.71 -8.35
C VAL A 55 -6.93 0.68 -8.79
N LEU A 56 -7.27 0.68 -10.08
CA LEU A 56 -8.17 -0.30 -10.68
C LEU A 56 -7.36 -1.47 -11.24
N VAL A 57 -7.69 -2.68 -10.79
CA VAL A 57 -7.06 -3.91 -11.27
C VAL A 57 -8.11 -4.83 -11.91
N ASN A 58 -7.67 -5.61 -12.89
CA ASN A 58 -8.52 -6.62 -13.52
C ASN A 58 -8.49 -7.94 -12.72
N ARG A 59 -9.34 -8.90 -13.11
CA ARG A 59 -9.45 -10.21 -12.45
C ARG A 59 -8.12 -10.97 -12.40
N SER A 60 -7.35 -10.97 -13.50
CA SER A 60 -6.07 -11.68 -13.58
C SER A 60 -5.03 -11.09 -12.64
N THR A 61 -4.94 -9.76 -12.56
CA THR A 61 -4.03 -9.08 -11.63
C THR A 61 -4.41 -9.40 -10.19
N LEU A 62 -5.70 -9.31 -9.83
CA LEU A 62 -6.16 -9.63 -8.48
C LEU A 62 -5.88 -11.09 -8.09
N GLN A 63 -5.98 -12.04 -9.03
CA GLN A 63 -5.66 -13.45 -8.80
C GLN A 63 -4.16 -13.72 -8.64
N ALA A 64 -3.30 -12.91 -9.26
CA ALA A 64 -1.86 -13.01 -9.14
C ALA A 64 -1.31 -12.36 -7.86
N MET A 65 -2.11 -11.51 -7.19
CA MET A 65 -1.73 -10.89 -5.93
C MET A 65 -1.70 -11.90 -4.79
N GLU A 66 -0.75 -11.72 -3.86
CA GLU A 66 -0.66 -12.55 -2.68
C GLU A 66 -1.88 -12.30 -1.76
N PRO A 67 -2.68 -13.33 -1.41
CA PRO A 67 -3.89 -13.14 -0.62
C PRO A 67 -3.68 -12.49 0.75
N SER A 68 -2.52 -12.73 1.37
CA SER A 68 -2.12 -12.14 2.65
C SER A 68 -1.98 -10.61 2.60
N THR A 69 -1.69 -10.07 1.40
CA THR A 69 -1.51 -8.62 1.17
C THR A 69 -2.81 -7.93 0.78
N VAL A 70 -3.93 -8.66 0.60
CA VAL A 70 -5.21 -8.09 0.18
C VAL A 70 -6.15 -7.97 1.37
N VAL A 71 -6.59 -6.74 1.64
CA VAL A 71 -7.57 -6.44 2.69
C VAL A 71 -8.93 -6.22 2.07
N VAL A 72 -9.94 -6.95 2.55
CA VAL A 72 -11.33 -6.86 2.09
C VAL A 72 -12.22 -6.32 3.20
N CYS A 73 -12.60 -5.05 3.08
CA CYS A 73 -13.52 -4.40 4.00
C CYS A 73 -14.95 -4.63 3.53
N ARG A 74 -15.65 -5.55 4.20
CA ARG A 74 -17.04 -5.91 3.89
C ARG A 74 -17.98 -4.95 4.59
N TRP A 75 -18.82 -4.28 3.83
CA TRP A 75 -19.86 -3.41 4.34
C TRP A 75 -21.24 -4.01 4.07
N PRO A 76 -22.20 -3.87 5.00
CA PRO A 76 -23.58 -4.28 4.73
C PRO A 76 -24.21 -3.38 3.65
N PRO A 77 -25.22 -3.87 2.91
CA PRO A 77 -25.96 -3.06 1.96
C PRO A 77 -26.51 -1.77 2.61
N PRO A 78 -26.53 -0.63 1.91
CA PRO A 78 -26.26 -0.44 0.47
C PRO A 78 -24.79 -0.17 0.12
N LEU A 79 -23.87 -0.25 1.09
CA LEU A 79 -22.48 0.13 0.89
C LEU A 79 -21.71 -0.95 0.13
N ARG A 80 -20.85 -0.53 -0.80
CA ARG A 80 -19.97 -1.42 -1.56
C ARG A 80 -18.78 -1.86 -0.73
N TYR A 81 -18.26 -3.05 -1.04
CA TYR A 81 -17.02 -3.54 -0.44
C TYR A 81 -15.85 -2.66 -0.87
N GLN A 82 -14.91 -2.46 0.04
CA GLN A 82 -13.68 -1.71 -0.21
C GLN A 82 -12.49 -2.67 -0.17
N PHE A 83 -11.54 -2.47 -1.07
CA PHE A 83 -10.38 -3.33 -1.24
C PHE A 83 -9.12 -2.49 -1.08
N TYR A 84 -8.17 -3.00 -0.31
CA TYR A 84 -6.87 -2.38 -0.12
C TYR A 84 -5.77 -3.40 -0.31
N ARG A 85 -4.58 -2.92 -0.67
CA ARG A 85 -3.36 -3.73 -0.70
C ARG A 85 -2.43 -3.25 0.41
N ASN A 86 -1.94 -4.18 1.24
CA ASN A 86 -0.85 -3.91 2.15
C ASN A 86 0.46 -3.85 1.35
N LEU A 87 1.08 -2.67 1.31
CA LEU A 87 2.38 -2.46 0.65
C LEU A 87 3.56 -2.73 1.59
N LEU A 88 3.29 -2.89 2.88
CA LEU A 88 4.30 -3.06 3.93
C LEU A 88 4.02 -4.37 4.69
N PRO A 89 4.40 -5.53 4.13
CA PRO A 89 4.13 -6.83 4.75
C PRO A 89 4.84 -7.02 6.10
N GLU A 90 5.93 -6.27 6.36
CA GLU A 90 6.67 -6.29 7.63
C GLU A 90 5.85 -5.68 8.78
N LEU A 91 4.91 -4.79 8.44
CA LEU A 91 4.00 -4.16 9.40
C LEU A 91 2.70 -4.95 9.42
N GLN A 92 2.54 -5.78 10.45
CA GLN A 92 1.32 -6.54 10.65
C GLN A 92 0.14 -5.60 10.91
N ILE A 93 -0.94 -5.81 10.16
CA ILE A 93 -2.16 -5.03 10.28
C ILE A 93 -3.35 -5.91 10.66
N SER A 94 -4.26 -5.33 11.43
CA SER A 94 -5.53 -5.95 11.83
C SER A 94 -6.70 -5.04 11.49
N VAL A 95 -7.80 -5.64 11.00
CA VAL A 95 -9.01 -4.92 10.60
C VAL A 95 -10.09 -5.14 11.65
N CYS A 96 -10.67 -4.06 12.15
CA CYS A 96 -11.83 -4.17 13.05
C CYS A 96 -13.04 -4.73 12.30
N THR A 97 -13.64 -5.80 12.82
CA THR A 97 -14.81 -6.47 12.22
C THR A 97 -16.10 -5.63 12.24
N SER A 98 -16.14 -4.58 13.07
CA SER A 98 -17.30 -3.68 13.21
C SER A 98 -17.19 -2.46 12.30
N CYS A 99 -16.08 -1.73 12.36
CA CYS A 99 -15.93 -0.46 11.64
C CYS A 99 -14.98 -0.51 10.45
N ASN A 100 -14.41 -1.68 10.11
CA ASN A 100 -13.46 -1.90 9.02
C ASN A 100 -12.23 -0.96 9.03
N LYS A 101 -11.93 -0.32 10.17
CA LYS A 101 -10.69 0.45 10.36
C LYS A 101 -9.52 -0.51 10.47
N VAL A 102 -8.43 -0.15 9.81
CA VAL A 102 -7.16 -0.90 9.79
C VAL A 102 -6.24 -0.27 10.82
N PHE A 103 -5.57 -1.10 11.61
CA PHE A 103 -4.61 -0.69 12.64
C PHE A 103 -3.37 -1.55 12.52
N HIS A 104 -2.25 -1.08 13.06
CA HIS A 104 -1.16 -1.99 13.41
C HIS A 104 -1.66 -2.99 14.45
N THR A 105 -1.32 -4.26 14.28
CA THR A 105 -1.81 -5.34 15.14
C THR A 105 -1.43 -5.08 16.61
N ASP A 106 -0.15 -4.79 16.88
CA ASP A 106 0.35 -4.54 18.23
C ASP A 106 -0.37 -3.37 18.93
N ASP A 107 -0.64 -2.28 18.19
CA ASP A 107 -1.36 -1.12 18.72
C ASP A 107 -2.81 -1.45 19.06
N LEU A 108 -3.48 -2.20 18.18
CA LEU A 108 -4.87 -2.62 18.40
C LEU A 108 -4.96 -3.57 19.60
N GLU A 109 -4.08 -4.56 19.68
CA GLU A 109 -4.02 -5.52 20.79
C GLU A 109 -3.77 -4.81 22.11
N MET A 110 -2.79 -3.90 22.16
CA MET A 110 -2.50 -3.12 23.36
C MET A 110 -3.72 -2.29 23.81
N LYS A 111 -4.43 -1.67 22.87
CA LYS A 111 -5.64 -0.90 23.18
C LYS A 111 -6.79 -1.77 23.66
N ILE A 112 -6.97 -2.94 23.07
CA ILE A 112 -7.96 -3.92 23.53
C ILE A 112 -7.60 -4.42 24.93
N LEU A 113 -6.33 -4.72 25.21
CA LEU A 113 -5.92 -5.17 26.55
C LEU A 113 -6.15 -4.10 27.63
N GLN A 114 -5.95 -2.82 27.29
CA GLN A 114 -6.15 -1.70 28.23
C GLN A 114 -7.63 -1.35 28.45
N HIS A 115 -8.44 -1.40 27.40
CA HIS A 115 -9.79 -0.82 27.41
C HIS A 115 -10.91 -1.80 27.07
N SER A 116 -10.58 -3.01 26.60
CA SER A 116 -11.49 -4.07 26.12
C SER A 116 -12.27 -3.77 24.84
N TYR A 117 -11.98 -2.66 24.14
CA TYR A 117 -12.74 -2.26 22.94
C TYR A 117 -11.88 -1.64 21.85
N CYS A 118 -12.41 -1.62 20.61
CA CYS A 118 -11.79 -0.94 19.48
C CYS A 118 -11.61 0.57 19.76
N PRO A 119 -10.43 1.16 19.50
CA PRO A 119 -10.16 2.57 19.79
C PRO A 119 -11.05 3.55 19.00
N PHE A 120 -11.65 3.11 17.89
CA PHE A 120 -12.46 3.96 17.01
C PHE A 120 -13.97 3.81 17.26
N CYS A 121 -14.51 2.59 17.15
CA CYS A 121 -15.96 2.36 17.28
C CYS A 121 -16.38 1.85 18.66
N ARG A 122 -15.43 1.56 19.56
CA ARG A 122 -15.67 1.00 20.89
C ARG A 122 -16.42 -0.33 20.90
N THR A 123 -16.50 -1.02 19.76
CA THR A 123 -17.00 -2.39 19.72
C THR A 123 -15.98 -3.32 20.36
N THR A 124 -16.46 -4.19 21.25
CA THR A 124 -15.66 -5.26 21.83
C THR A 124 -15.33 -6.29 20.73
N PRO A 125 -14.05 -6.65 20.53
CA PRO A 125 -13.70 -7.68 19.56
C PRO A 125 -14.36 -9.00 19.96
N GLN A 126 -14.98 -9.68 19.00
CA GLN A 126 -15.54 -11.01 19.21
C GLN A 126 -14.37 -11.98 19.40
N THR A 127 -14.25 -12.57 20.58
CA THR A 127 -13.23 -13.59 20.86
C THR A 127 -13.70 -14.92 20.28
N SER A 128 -12.79 -15.81 19.88
CA SER A 128 -13.13 -17.15 19.36
C SER A 128 -13.98 -18.01 20.31
N ALA A 129 -14.14 -17.60 21.58
CA ALA A 129 -15.08 -18.19 22.53
C ALA A 129 -16.56 -17.94 22.19
N ASP A 130 -16.88 -16.86 21.47
CA ASP A 130 -18.27 -16.43 21.19
C ASP A 130 -18.91 -17.15 19.99
N VAL A 131 -18.14 -17.97 19.25
CA VAL A 131 -18.63 -18.72 18.07
C VAL A 131 -19.26 -20.07 18.44
N LEU A 132 -19.19 -20.46 19.72
CA LEU A 132 -19.71 -21.74 20.22
C LEU A 132 -20.96 -21.62 21.13
N ALA A 133 -21.59 -20.45 21.19
CA ALA A 133 -22.83 -20.22 21.96
C ALA A 133 -24.05 -20.04 21.05
#